data_AF-A0A085LL88-F1
#
_entry.id   AF-A0A085LL88-F1
#
_cell.length_a   1.000
_cell.length_b   1.000
_cell.length_c   1.000
_cell.angle_alpha   90.00
_cell.angle_beta   90.00
_cell.angle_gamma   90.00
#
_symmetry.space_group_name_H-M   'P 1'
#
loop_
_entity.id
_entity.type
_entity.pdbx_description
1 polymer ?
#
loop_
_entity_poly.entity_id
_entity_poly.type
_entity_poly.pdbx_seq_one_letter_code
_entity_poly.pdbx_strand_id
1 'polypeptide(L)'
;MSTYMEAMDAYVSNGWVEEVNYDSGQSGKIWYLPHHAVFREDKTTTKCRVVFHGSVRYEGQSLNDHLEPGPALQTGLIGIL
;
A
#
# COMPACT_ATOMS: atom_id res chain seq x y z
N MET A 1 -14.32 -16.13 7.86
CA MET A 1 -13.65 -15.19 6.93
C MET A 1 -12.22 -15.02 7.41
N SER A 2 -11.21 -14.96 6.54
CA SER A 2 -9.84 -14.74 7.02
C SER A 2 -9.69 -13.27 7.47
N THR A 3 -8.83 -13.01 8.45
CA THR A 3 -8.52 -11.65 8.93
C THR A 3 -7.98 -10.73 7.83
N TYR A 4 -7.38 -11.31 6.79
CA TYR A 4 -7.00 -10.61 5.57
C TYR A 4 -8.21 -10.13 4.78
N MET A 5 -9.22 -10.98 4.59
CA MET A 5 -10.43 -10.64 3.85
C MET A 5 -11.24 -9.57 4.57
N GLU A 6 -11.35 -9.67 5.91
CA GLU A 6 -11.96 -8.61 6.73
C GLU A 6 -11.25 -7.27 6.57
N ALA A 7 -9.91 -7.27 6.47
CA ALA A 7 -9.15 -6.04 6.22
C ALA A 7 -9.47 -5.48 4.83
N MET A 8 -9.49 -6.31 3.78
CA MET A 8 -9.85 -5.89 2.42
C MET A 8 -11.29 -5.35 2.32
N ASP A 9 -12.26 -6.00 2.96
CA ASP A 9 -13.63 -5.50 3.02
C ASP A 9 -13.70 -4.13 3.69
N ALA A 10 -12.89 -3.89 4.73
CA ALA A 10 -12.76 -2.58 5.34
C ALA A 10 -12.24 -1.53 4.36
N TYR A 11 -11.27 -1.83 3.49
CA TYR A 11 -10.81 -0.89 2.46
C TYR A 11 -11.95 -0.50 1.51
N VAL A 12 -12.74 -1.48 1.06
CA VAL A 12 -13.89 -1.26 0.15
C VAL A 12 -14.98 -0.45 0.85
N SER A 13 -15.35 -0.84 2.07
CA SER A 13 -16.40 -0.18 2.86
C SER A 13 -16.07 1.27 3.21
N ASN A 14 -14.79 1.59 3.45
CA ASN A 14 -14.33 2.97 3.65
C ASN A 14 -14.18 3.77 2.34
N GLY A 15 -14.37 3.14 1.17
CA GLY A 15 -14.20 3.78 -0.14
C GLY A 15 -12.75 4.12 -0.49
N TRP A 16 -11.77 3.44 0.13
CA TRP A 16 -10.34 3.66 -0.16
C TRP A 16 -9.85 2.86 -1.37
N VAL A 17 -10.55 1.78 -1.70
CA VAL A 17 -10.29 0.94 -2.88
C VAL A 17 -11.61 0.57 -3.53
N GLU A 18 -11.56 0.24 -4.82
CA GLU A 18 -12.69 -0.21 -5.61
C GLU A 18 -12.30 -1.44 -6.44
N GLU A 19 -13.31 -2.19 -6.90
CA GLU A 19 -13.09 -3.28 -7.84
C GLU A 19 -12.59 -2.74 -9.19
N VAL A 20 -11.52 -3.33 -9.71
CA VAL A 20 -10.94 -2.89 -10.98
C VAL A 20 -11.88 -3.26 -12.14
N ASN A 21 -12.26 -2.26 -12.92
CA ASN A 21 -12.88 -2.50 -14.22
C ASN A 21 -11.79 -2.83 -15.26
N TYR A 22 -11.72 -4.09 -15.68
CA TYR A 22 -10.70 -4.56 -16.62
C TYR A 22 -10.81 -3.93 -18.02
N ASP A 23 -11.98 -3.39 -18.39
CA ASP A 23 -12.21 -2.75 -19.68
C ASP A 23 -11.83 -1.25 -19.67
N SER A 24 -11.62 -0.64 -18.48
CA SER A 24 -11.30 0.78 -18.36
C SER A 24 -9.81 1.09 -18.33
N GLY A 25 -8.96 0.07 -18.19
CA GLY A 25 -7.50 0.23 -18.14
C GLY A 25 -6.89 0.52 -19.52
N GLN A 26 -6.01 1.53 -19.60
CA GLN A 26 -5.18 1.70 -20.79
C GLN A 26 -4.14 0.57 -20.84
N SER A 27 -4.13 -0.21 -21.92
CA SER A 27 -3.12 -1.26 -22.14
C SER A 27 -1.70 -0.70 -21.98
N GLY A 28 -0.85 -1.41 -21.23
CA GLY A 28 0.49 -0.95 -20.85
C GLY A 28 0.57 0.04 -19.68
N LYS A 29 -0.57 0.42 -19.07
CA LYS A 29 -0.62 1.27 -17.87
C LYS A 29 -1.29 0.58 -16.67
N ILE A 30 -1.36 -0.75 -16.69
CA ILE A 30 -1.88 -1.55 -15.59
C ILE A 30 -0.70 -2.04 -14.77
N TRP A 31 -0.75 -1.79 -13.46
CA TRP A 31 0.29 -2.17 -12.52
C TRP A 31 -0.32 -2.99 -11.39
N TYR A 32 0.38 -4.05 -10.99
CA TYR A 32 0.00 -4.88 -9.86
C TYR A 32 1.00 -4.67 -8.73
N LEU A 33 0.49 -4.41 -7.52
CA LEU A 33 1.31 -4.31 -6.32
C LEU A 33 1.21 -5.61 -5.53
N PRO A 34 2.34 -6.34 -5.34
CA PRO A 34 2.39 -7.43 -4.38
C PRO A 34 1.98 -6.93 -3.01
N HIS A 35 1.19 -7.72 -2.29
CA HIS A 35 0.71 -7.36 -0.97
C HIS A 35 0.69 -8.57 -0.04
N HIS A 36 0.76 -8.30 1.26
CA HIS A 36 0.70 -9.34 2.29
C HIS A 36 0.08 -8.79 3.58
N ALA A 37 -0.46 -9.71 4.38
CA ALA A 37 -0.97 -9.40 5.71
C ALA A 37 0.19 -9.28 6.71
N VAL A 38 0.15 -8.24 7.55
CA VAL A 38 1.03 -8.08 8.71
C VAL A 38 0.17 -8.06 9.97
N PHE A 39 0.58 -8.85 10.95
CA PHE A 39 -0.08 -8.98 12.25
C PHE A 39 0.74 -8.25 13.32
N ARG A 40 0.07 -7.44 14.13
CA ARG A 40 0.67 -6.80 15.31
C ARG A 40 0.12 -7.47 16.55
N GLU A 41 0.91 -8.39 17.10
CA GLU A 41 0.55 -9.19 18.27
C GLU A 41 0.59 -8.38 19.59
N ASP A 42 1.24 -7.21 19.57
CA ASP A 42 1.55 -6.37 20.73
C ASP A 42 0.43 -5.40 21.15
N LYS A 43 -0.69 -5.33 20.40
CA LYS A 43 -1.82 -4.46 20.71
C LYS A 43 -3.15 -5.19 20.65
N THR A 44 -3.93 -5.07 21.72
CA THR A 44 -5.29 -5.63 21.86
C THR A 44 -6.30 -5.16 20.80
N THR A 45 -5.99 -4.10 20.04
CA THR A 45 -6.93 -3.45 19.12
C THR A 45 -6.59 -3.54 17.62
N THR A 46 -5.42 -4.04 17.20
CA THR A 46 -5.04 -4.00 15.77
C THR A 46 -5.06 -5.39 15.12
N LYS A 47 -6.17 -5.71 14.42
CA LYS A 47 -6.55 -7.06 13.94
C LYS A 47 -5.76 -7.64 12.75
N CYS A 48 -5.28 -6.83 11.82
CA CYS A 48 -4.54 -7.22 10.61
C CYS A 48 -4.30 -5.92 9.81
N ARG A 49 -3.16 -5.78 9.12
CA ARG A 49 -2.94 -4.71 8.14
C ARG A 49 -2.44 -5.29 6.83
N VAL A 50 -2.94 -4.78 5.71
CA VAL A 50 -2.43 -5.13 4.39
C VAL A 50 -1.32 -4.16 4.01
N VAL A 51 -0.13 -4.69 3.67
CA VAL A 51 1.00 -3.91 3.18
C VAL A 51 1.13 -4.13 1.68
N PHE A 52 1.10 -3.04 0.91
CA PHE A 52 1.34 -3.04 -0.53
C PHE A 52 2.78 -2.62 -0.82
N HIS A 53 3.47 -3.39 -1.66
CA HIS A 53 4.89 -3.16 -1.96
C HIS A 53 5.07 -2.27 -3.20
N GLY A 54 5.21 -0.95 -2.99
CA GLY A 54 5.44 0.04 -4.06
C GLY A 54 6.84 0.04 -4.67
N SER A 55 7.81 -0.61 -4.02
CA SER A 55 9.22 -0.65 -4.46
C SER A 55 9.58 -1.89 -5.28
N VAL A 56 8.68 -2.85 -5.44
CA VAL A 56 8.93 -4.04 -6.26
C VAL A 56 9.11 -3.60 -7.71
N ARG A 57 10.19 -4.09 -8.34
CA ARG A 57 10.52 -3.78 -9.73
C ARG A 57 9.92 -4.81 -10.69
N TYR A 58 9.31 -4.32 -11.75
CA TYR A 58 8.89 -5.08 -12.93
C TYR A 58 9.46 -4.37 -14.17
N GLU A 59 10.12 -5.12 -15.07
CA GLU A 59 10.77 -4.55 -16.27
C GLU A 59 11.70 -3.35 -15.95
N GLY A 60 12.42 -3.43 -14.84
CA GLY A 60 13.36 -2.40 -14.39
C GLY A 60 12.72 -1.20 -13.68
N GLN A 61 11.40 -1.14 -13.56
CA GLN A 61 10.64 0.00 -13.05
C GLN A 61 9.81 -0.37 -11.81
N SER A 62 9.65 0.56 -10.86
CA SER A 62 8.75 0.41 -9.70
C SER A 62 7.79 1.60 -9.59
N LEU A 63 6.71 1.45 -8.81
CA LEU A 63 5.77 2.55 -8.57
C LEU A 63 6.48 3.75 -7.91
N ASN A 64 7.35 3.49 -6.96
CA ASN A 64 8.09 4.55 -6.26
C ASN A 64 9.04 5.33 -7.17
N ASP A 65 9.52 4.76 -8.30
CA ASP A 65 10.34 5.50 -9.27
C ASP A 65 9.54 6.59 -10.00
N HIS A 66 8.20 6.49 -9.99
CA HIS A 66 7.27 7.37 -10.72
C HIS A 66 6.45 8.30 -9.82
N LEU A 67 6.63 8.22 -8.50
CA LEU A 67 5.98 9.09 -7.53
C LEU A 67 6.97 10.16 -7.07
N GLU A 68 6.53 11.42 -7.06
CA GLU A 68 7.33 12.50 -6.49
C GLU A 68 7.41 12.35 -4.96
N PRO A 69 8.60 12.51 -4.35
CA PRO A 69 8.70 12.48 -2.91
C PRO A 69 7.93 13.66 -2.31
N GLY A 70 7.12 13.37 -1.30
CA GLY A 70 6.48 14.41 -0.49
C GLY A 70 7.51 15.23 0.30
N PRO A 71 7.09 16.39 0.85
CA PRO A 71 7.95 17.18 1.73
C PRO A 71 8.41 16.33 2.93
N ALA A 72 9.65 16.54 3.36
CA ALA A 72 10.19 15.86 4.53
C ALA A 72 9.35 16.21 5.78
N LEU A 73 8.66 15.22 6.34
CA LEU A 73 7.82 15.41 7.54
C LEU A 73 8.64 15.49 8.84
N GLN A 74 9.88 14.99 8.81
CA GLN A 74 10.81 15.08 9.94
C GLN A 74 11.68 16.33 9.75
N THR A 75 11.72 17.19 10.77
CA THR A 75 12.73 18.25 10.83
C THR A 75 14.11 17.61 10.87
N GLY A 76 15.05 18.13 10.08
CA GLY A 76 16.42 17.62 10.05
C GLY A 76 16.98 17.59 11.47
N LEU A 77 17.56 16.46 11.87
CA LEU A 77 18.15 16.22 13.19
C LEU A 77 19.43 17.05 13.45
N ILE A 78 19.60 18.18 12.76
CA ILE A 78 20.73 19.09 12.92
C ILE A 78 20.63 19.70 14.33
N GLY A 79 21.25 19.04 15.31
CA GLY A 79 21.29 19.51 16.71
C GLY A 79 21.22 18.44 17.80
N ILE A 80 21.13 17.14 17.48
CA ILE A 80 21.28 16.07 18.50
C ILE A 80 22.71 15.53 18.43
N LEU A 81 23.63 16.21 19.10
CA LEU A 81 24.99 15.76 19.44
C LEU A 81 25.29 16.16 20.88
#